data_AF-A0A7S0NY79-F1
#
_entry.id   AF-A0A7S0NY79-F1
#
_cell.length_a   1.000
_cell.length_b   1.000
_cell.length_c   1.000
_cell.angle_alpha   90.00
_cell.angle_beta   90.00
_cell.angle_gamma   90.00
#
_symmetry.space_group_name_H-M   'P 1'
#
loop_
_entity.id
_entity.type
_entity.pdbx_description
1 polymer ?
#
loop_
_entity_poly.entity_id
_entity_poly.type
_entity_poly.pdbx_seq_one_letter_code
_entity_poly.pdbx_strand_id
1 'polypeptide(L)'
;SGVLEEAEGYRLHLAPGTSTGYKGVYMRSKGSYGARVTRKGGCLRLGVYGSALEAAIAYAKHVHTEPAAAPAVADEAEEVLPGAPILEAEGYKLHLAPGTATGYKGVYMRSKGSYGARVTRNGESIRLGSFGSALEA
;
A
#
# COMPACT_ATOMS: atom_id res chain seq x y z
N SER A 1 -11.03 1.75 21.40
CA SER A 1 -11.53 1.27 20.11
C SER A 1 -11.79 2.49 19.25
N GLY A 2 -11.07 2.62 18.13
CA GLY A 2 -11.07 3.82 17.30
C GLY A 2 -12.20 3.78 16.30
N VAL A 3 -13.01 4.83 16.28
CA VAL A 3 -13.90 5.13 15.15
C VAL A 3 -13.00 5.29 13.90
N LEU A 4 -13.45 4.88 12.72
CA LEU A 4 -12.70 5.06 11.47
C LEU A 4 -13.43 6.11 10.65
N GLU A 5 -12.70 7.11 10.16
CA GLU A 5 -13.21 8.12 9.23
C GLU A 5 -12.63 7.82 7.84
N GLU A 6 -13.39 8.04 6.77
CA GLU A 6 -12.95 7.77 5.40
C GLU A 6 -12.63 9.07 4.68
N ALA A 7 -11.41 9.17 4.15
CA ALA A 7 -10.97 10.31 3.35
C ALA A 7 -10.04 9.84 2.23
N GLU A 8 -10.25 10.35 1.01
CA GLU A 8 -9.52 9.92 -0.20
C GLU A 8 -9.51 8.39 -0.42
N GLY A 9 -10.55 7.68 0.04
CA GLY A 9 -10.61 6.21 -0.03
C GLY A 9 -9.73 5.47 1.00
N TYR A 10 -9.20 6.16 2.01
CA TYR A 10 -8.44 5.55 3.11
C TYR A 10 -9.19 5.64 4.44
N ARG A 11 -9.19 4.54 5.19
CA ARG A 11 -9.67 4.49 6.57
C ARG A 11 -8.65 5.12 7.51
N LEU A 12 -8.99 6.29 8.04
CA LEU A 12 -8.19 7.02 9.00
C LEU A 12 -8.29 6.39 10.37
N HIS A 13 -7.13 6.17 10.99
CA HIS A 13 -7.07 5.62 12.34
C HIS A 13 -7.27 6.75 13.36
N LEU A 14 -8.46 6.85 13.96
CA LEU A 14 -8.70 7.83 15.01
C LEU A 14 -8.04 7.42 16.32
N ALA A 15 -7.51 8.42 17.02
CA ALA A 15 -6.89 8.32 18.33
C ALA A 15 -7.48 9.42 19.24
N PRO A 16 -8.71 9.21 19.76
CA PRO A 16 -9.33 10.16 20.66
C PRO A 16 -8.41 10.41 21.87
N GLY A 17 -8.26 11.67 22.26
CA GLY A 17 -7.35 12.10 23.34
C GLY A 17 -5.94 12.51 22.89
N THR A 18 -5.61 12.40 21.59
CA THR A 18 -4.42 13.07 21.03
C THR A 18 -4.77 14.49 20.57
N SER A 19 -3.77 15.37 20.49
CA SER A 19 -3.96 16.78 20.06
C SER A 19 -4.50 16.94 18.63
N THR A 20 -4.36 15.90 17.81
CA THR A 20 -4.78 15.89 16.40
C THR A 20 -6.02 15.04 16.18
N GLY A 21 -6.39 14.18 17.12
CA GLY A 21 -7.47 13.18 16.96
C GLY A 21 -7.10 11.98 16.07
N TYR A 22 -5.91 11.98 15.45
CA TYR A 22 -5.47 10.93 14.53
C TYR A 22 -4.25 10.18 15.06
N LYS A 23 -4.23 8.86 14.84
CA LYS A 23 -3.12 7.99 15.19
C LYS A 23 -1.92 8.30 14.30
N GLY A 24 -0.74 8.39 14.92
CA GLY A 24 0.50 8.65 14.20
C GLY A 24 0.67 10.08 13.69
N VAL A 25 -0.30 10.97 13.96
CA VAL A 25 -0.24 12.39 13.56
C VAL A 25 0.06 13.25 14.77
N TYR A 26 1.00 14.18 14.65
CA TYR A 26 1.35 15.12 15.71
C TYR A 26 1.49 16.54 15.17
N MET A 27 1.10 17.53 15.98
CA MET A 27 1.32 18.93 15.64
C MET A 27 2.80 19.29 15.85
N ARG A 28 3.44 19.85 14.82
CA ARG A 28 4.84 20.29 14.89
C ARG A 28 4.95 21.77 15.27
N SER A 29 4.13 22.60 14.62
CA SER A 29 3.99 24.03 14.86
C SER A 29 2.58 24.47 14.44
N LYS A 30 2.19 25.72 14.69
CA LYS A 30 0.89 26.26 14.23
C LYS A 30 0.73 26.02 12.71
N GLY A 31 -0.27 25.23 12.33
CA GLY A 31 -0.56 24.90 10.94
C GLY A 31 0.38 23.89 10.27
N SER A 32 1.22 23.17 11.03
CA SER A 32 2.10 22.13 10.48
C SER A 32 1.97 20.83 11.26
N TYR A 33 1.72 19.74 10.54
CA TYR A 33 1.43 18.43 11.11
C TYR A 33 2.40 17.39 10.58
N GLY A 34 2.95 16.57 11.45
CA GLY A 34 3.83 15.46 11.08
C GLY A 34 3.12 14.12 11.16
N ALA A 35 3.42 13.22 10.23
CA ALA A 35 2.98 11.83 10.29
C ALA A 35 4.17 10.91 10.61
N ARG A 36 3.98 9.96 11.53
CA ARG A 36 5.01 8.99 11.93
C ARG A 36 4.42 7.65 12.32
N VAL A 37 5.22 6.59 12.14
CA VAL A 37 4.88 5.22 12.55
C VAL A 37 5.91 4.74 13.56
N THR A 38 5.43 4.29 14.71
CA THR A 38 6.26 3.71 15.76
C THR A 38 6.20 2.19 15.70
N ARG A 39 7.37 1.54 15.66
CA ARG A 39 7.52 0.07 15.65
C ARG A 39 8.56 -0.37 16.67
N LYS A 40 8.69 -1.69 16.90
CA LYS A 40 9.59 -2.35 17.88
C LYS A 40 11.11 -2.11 17.68
N GLY A 41 11.50 -1.07 16.94
CA GLY A 41 12.90 -0.65 16.78
C GLY A 41 13.06 0.84 16.46
N GLY A 42 11.99 1.64 16.49
CA GLY A 42 12.11 3.07 16.23
C GLY A 42 10.84 3.75 15.72
N CYS A 43 11.01 5.01 15.33
CA CYS A 43 9.96 5.85 14.79
C CYS A 43 10.33 6.30 13.38
N LEU A 44 9.58 5.85 12.38
CA LEU A 44 9.71 6.30 11.00
C LEU A 44 8.88 7.56 10.80
N ARG A 45 9.49 8.66 10.36
CA ARG A 45 8.77 9.87 9.94
C ARG A 45 8.33 9.70 8.49
N LEU A 46 7.04 9.87 8.22
CA LEU A 46 6.45 9.73 6.89
C LEU A 46 6.46 11.06 6.12
N GLY A 47 6.39 12.18 6.84
CA GLY A 47 6.39 13.50 6.22
C GLY A 47 5.85 14.59 7.14
N VAL A 48 5.79 15.81 6.60
CA VAL A 48 5.18 16.99 7.20
C VAL A 48 4.15 17.54 6.20
N TYR A 49 2.97 17.90 6.69
CA TYR A 49 1.79 18.25 5.92
C TYR A 49 1.16 19.55 6.45
N GLY A 50 0.33 20.17 5.61
CA GLY A 50 -0.37 21.42 5.93
C GLY A 50 -1.59 21.22 6.81
N SER A 51 -2.17 20.01 6.82
CA SER A 51 -3.30 19.66 7.67
C SER A 51 -3.11 18.35 8.44
N ALA A 52 -3.87 18.19 9.52
CA ALA A 52 -3.92 16.93 10.28
C ALA A 52 -4.53 15.79 9.45
N LEU A 53 -5.48 16.12 8.58
CA LEU A 53 -6.15 15.18 7.69
C LEU A 53 -5.19 14.58 6.65
N GLU A 54 -4.41 15.42 5.95
CA GLU A 54 -3.39 14.97 5.00
C GLU A 54 -2.34 14.07 5.67
N ALA A 55 -1.91 14.43 6.88
CA ALA A 55 -0.98 13.63 7.65
C ALA A 55 -1.60 12.27 8.08
N ALA A 56 -2.90 12.24 8.40
CA ALA A 56 -3.62 11.02 8.73
C ALA A 56 -3.76 10.10 7.52
N ILE A 57 -4.04 10.65 6.34
CA ILE A 57 -4.10 9.90 5.08
C ILE A 57 -2.73 9.30 4.76
N ALA A 58 -1.64 10.06 4.93
CA ALA A 58 -0.29 9.54 4.74
C ALA A 58 0.05 8.38 5.71
N TYR A 59 -0.38 8.49 6.97
CA TYR A 59 -0.28 7.41 7.94
C TYR A 59 -1.08 6.18 7.50
N ALA A 60 -2.34 6.36 7.08
CA ALA A 60 -3.21 5.28 6.61
C ALA A 60 -2.64 4.59 5.36
N LYS A 61 -2.16 5.35 4.37
CA LYS A 61 -1.46 4.85 3.17
C LYS A 61 -0.29 3.93 3.54
N HIS A 62 0.55 4.37 4.48
CA HIS A 62 1.71 3.59 4.92
C HIS A 62 1.30 2.32 5.68
N VAL A 63 0.33 2.39 6.60
CA VAL A 63 -0.14 1.24 7.38
C VAL A 63 -0.92 0.24 6.51
N HIS A 64 -1.62 0.71 5.48
CA HIS A 64 -2.34 -0.13 4.51
C HIS A 64 -1.41 -0.85 3.52
N THR A 65 -0.29 -0.22 3.15
CA THR A 65 0.70 -0.81 2.23
C THR A 65 1.63 -1.82 2.93
N GLU A 66 1.80 -1.67 4.25
CA GLU A 66 2.51 -2.63 5.09
C GLU A 66 1.67 -3.92 5.22
N PRO A 67 2.21 -5.10 4.84
CA PRO A 67 1.47 -6.36 4.92
C PRO A 67 1.36 -6.81 6.39
N ALA A 68 0.46 -6.18 7.14
CA ALA A 68 -0.05 -6.72 8.37
C ALA A 68 -1.06 -7.82 8.02
N ALA A 69 -0.78 -9.03 8.49
CA ALA A 69 -1.65 -10.20 8.34
C ALA A 69 -3.12 -9.86 8.65
N ALA A 70 -4.02 -10.38 7.81
CA ALA A 70 -5.48 -10.24 7.87
C ALA A 70 -6.07 -10.62 9.26
N PRO A 71 -7.30 -10.15 9.55
CA PRO A 71 -8.44 -10.98 9.17
C PRO A 71 -9.50 -10.23 8.35
N ALA A 72 -10.21 -11.01 7.54
CA ALA A 72 -11.33 -10.62 6.72
C ALA A 72 -12.52 -10.12 7.57
N VAL A 73 -13.12 -9.01 7.16
CA VAL A 73 -14.58 -8.84 7.20
C VAL A 73 -14.97 -8.09 5.94
N ALA A 74 -15.70 -8.78 5.08
CA ALA A 74 -16.41 -8.20 3.96
C ALA A 74 -17.55 -7.33 4.51
N ASP A 75 -17.68 -6.13 3.96
CA ASP A 75 -18.96 -5.52 3.62
C ASP A 75 -18.72 -4.59 2.42
N GLU A 76 -19.69 -4.56 1.51
CA GLU A 76 -19.59 -4.21 0.10
C GLU A 76 -19.77 -2.70 -0.19
N ALA A 77 -19.83 -2.36 -1.50
CA ALA A 77 -19.96 -1.05 -2.16
C ALA A 77 -18.61 -0.34 -2.42
N GLU A 78 -17.85 -0.75 -3.43
CA GLU A 78 -18.00 -0.39 -4.86
C GLU A 78 -17.74 1.11 -5.14
N GLU A 79 -16.51 1.43 -5.56
CA GLU A 79 -16.35 2.25 -6.76
C GLU A 79 -15.28 1.61 -7.64
N VAL A 80 -15.77 0.86 -8.62
CA VAL A 80 -15.01 0.38 -9.77
C VAL A 80 -14.50 1.62 -10.50
N LEU A 81 -13.18 1.77 -10.66
CA LEU A 81 -12.68 2.58 -11.76
C LEU A 81 -12.95 1.79 -13.05
N PRO A 82 -13.80 2.27 -13.98
CA PRO A 82 -13.96 1.62 -15.27
C PRO A 82 -12.68 1.85 -16.08
N GLY A 83 -11.97 0.77 -16.42
CA GLY A 83 -11.05 0.80 -17.57
C GLY A 83 -9.58 0.44 -17.37
N ALA A 84 -9.23 -0.53 -16.51
CA ALA A 84 -7.95 -1.23 -16.68
C ALA A 84 -8.21 -2.75 -16.81
N PRO A 85 -8.01 -3.35 -18.00
CA PRO A 85 -8.27 -4.77 -18.20
C PRO A 85 -7.27 -5.60 -17.38
N ILE A 86 -7.81 -6.49 -16.54
CA ILE A 86 -7.07 -7.54 -15.85
C ILE A 86 -6.85 -8.65 -16.88
N LEU A 87 -5.64 -8.78 -17.43
CA LEU A 87 -5.31 -9.91 -18.30
C LEU A 87 -4.95 -11.12 -17.43
N GLU A 88 -5.82 -12.12 -17.40
CA GLU A 88 -5.48 -13.46 -16.91
C GLU A 88 -4.64 -14.18 -17.98
N ALA A 89 -3.40 -14.52 -17.64
CA ALA A 89 -2.61 -15.50 -18.39
C ALA A 89 -2.23 -16.63 -17.41
N GLU A 90 -2.60 -17.87 -17.75
CA GLU A 90 -2.14 -19.12 -17.12
C GLU A 90 -2.38 -19.29 -15.60
N GLY A 91 -3.42 -18.65 -15.05
CA GLY A 91 -3.91 -18.93 -13.69
C GLY A 91 -3.20 -18.18 -12.56
N TYR A 92 -2.29 -17.25 -12.88
CA TYR A 92 -1.65 -16.38 -11.89
C TYR A 92 -2.02 -14.92 -12.14
N LYS A 93 -2.54 -14.25 -11.10
CA LYS A 93 -2.97 -12.83 -11.19
C LYS A 93 -1.75 -11.92 -11.22
N LEU A 94 -1.53 -11.30 -12.37
CA LEU A 94 -0.54 -10.24 -12.58
C LEU A 94 -1.03 -8.93 -11.97
N HIS A 95 -0.23 -8.36 -11.06
CA HIS A 95 -0.51 -7.06 -10.46
C HIS A 95 0.30 -5.98 -11.16
N LEU A 96 -0.36 -4.91 -11.63
CA LEU A 96 0.34 -3.73 -12.13
C LEU A 96 1.14 -3.06 -11.00
N ALA A 97 2.39 -2.71 -11.29
CA ALA A 97 3.29 -1.98 -10.41
C ALA A 97 3.92 -0.80 -11.19
N PRO A 98 3.20 0.33 -11.31
CA PRO A 98 3.74 1.52 -11.95
C PRO A 98 5.04 1.96 -11.27
N GLY A 99 6.02 2.37 -12.07
CA GLY A 99 7.36 2.76 -11.60
C GLY A 99 8.36 1.60 -11.48
N THR A 100 7.97 0.36 -11.83
CA THR A 100 8.91 -0.76 -12.02
C THR A 100 9.29 -0.91 -13.49
N ALA A 101 10.45 -1.52 -13.77
CA ALA A 101 10.98 -1.63 -15.13
C ALA A 101 10.07 -2.40 -16.10
N THR A 102 9.25 -3.32 -15.58
CA THR A 102 8.32 -4.14 -16.35
C THR A 102 6.88 -3.64 -16.28
N GLY A 103 6.57 -2.76 -15.31
CA GLY A 103 5.21 -2.34 -15.01
C GLY A 103 4.39 -3.36 -14.22
N TYR A 104 4.98 -4.49 -13.81
CA TYR A 104 4.30 -5.58 -13.10
C TYR A 104 5.02 -5.96 -11.82
N LYS A 105 4.24 -6.19 -10.76
CA LYS A 105 4.73 -6.57 -9.44
C LYS A 105 5.33 -7.97 -9.51
N GLY A 106 6.59 -8.10 -9.08
CA GLY A 106 7.26 -9.40 -9.02
C GLY A 106 7.82 -9.89 -10.35
N VAL A 107 7.58 -9.18 -11.45
CA VAL A 107 8.12 -9.48 -12.78
C VAL A 107 9.38 -8.66 -13.02
N TYR A 108 10.44 -9.31 -13.48
CA TYR A 108 11.72 -8.67 -13.79
C TYR A 108 12.29 -9.19 -15.11
N MET A 109 12.92 -8.29 -15.86
CA MET A 109 13.62 -8.65 -17.09
C MET A 109 14.96 -9.31 -16.74
N ARG A 110 15.22 -10.52 -17.24
CA ARG A 110 16.50 -11.20 -17.06
C ARG A 110 17.49 -10.89 -18.17
N SER A 111 16.98 -10.88 -19.39
CA SER A 111 17.72 -10.55 -20.61
C SER A 111 16.71 -10.05 -21.64
N LYS A 112 17.21 -9.53 -22.78
CA LYS A 112 16.37 -8.96 -23.83
C LYS A 112 15.36 -10.03 -24.33
N GLY A 113 14.07 -9.85 -24.03
CA GLY A 113 13.01 -10.80 -24.37
C GLY A 113 12.84 -11.99 -23.41
N SER A 114 13.46 -11.97 -22.23
CA SER A 114 13.24 -12.99 -21.19
C SER A 114 12.84 -12.33 -19.87
N TYR A 115 11.70 -12.77 -19.33
CA TYR A 115 11.12 -12.24 -18.11
C TYR A 115 11.01 -13.35 -17.08
N GLY A 116 11.28 -13.03 -15.82
CA GLY A 116 11.06 -13.93 -14.71
C GLY A 116 10.04 -13.33 -13.77
N ALA A 117 9.21 -14.18 -13.16
CA ALA A 117 8.33 -13.77 -12.10
C ALA A 117 8.64 -14.47 -10.79
N ARG A 118 8.48 -13.72 -9.70
CA ARG A 118 8.58 -14.20 -8.33
C ARG A 118 7.54 -13.53 -7.47
N VAL A 119 7.03 -14.27 -6.49
CA VAL A 119 6.10 -13.77 -5.48
C VAL A 119 6.71 -13.98 -4.10
N THR A 120 6.51 -13.02 -3.20
CA THR A 120 6.88 -13.18 -1.79
C THR A 120 5.66 -13.65 -1.01
N ARG A 121 5.71 -14.87 -0.46
CA ARG A 121 4.65 -15.44 0.39
C ARG A 121 5.25 -15.77 1.75
N ASN A 122 4.68 -15.24 2.83
CA ASN A 122 5.19 -15.42 4.20
C ASN A 122 6.69 -15.04 4.38
N GLY A 123 7.18 -14.09 3.59
CA GLY A 123 8.60 -13.68 3.60
C GLY A 123 9.52 -14.51 2.70
N GLU A 124 9.01 -15.60 2.11
CA GLU A 124 9.77 -16.45 1.20
C GLU A 124 9.53 -16.06 -0.26
N SER A 125 10.61 -15.93 -1.04
CA SER A 125 10.52 -15.61 -2.47
C SER A 125 10.37 -16.89 -3.29
N ILE A 126 9.15 -17.12 -3.80
CA ILE A 126 8.83 -18.25 -4.66
C ILE A 126 8.98 -17.81 -6.11
N ARG A 127 9.80 -18.53 -6.89
CA ARG A 127 9.96 -18.29 -8.32
C ARG A 127 8.84 -18.99 -9.08
N LEU A 128 8.10 -18.22 -9.88
CA LEU A 128 6.91 -18.69 -10.60
C LEU A 128 7.24 -19.25 -11.99
N GLY A 129 8.29 -18.74 -12.64
CA GLY A 129 8.62 -19.23 -13.97
C GLY A 129 9.58 -18.34 -14.73
N SER A 130 9.64 -18.54 -16.04
CA SER A 130 10.37 -17.72 -16.99
C SER A 130 9.59 -17.69 -18.29
N PHE A 131 9.43 -16.49 -18.85
CA PHE A 131 8.41 -16.19 -19.84
C PHE A 131 8.98 -15.33 -20.97
N GLY A 132 8.36 -15.39 -22.15
CA GLY A 132 8.79 -14.67 -23.35
C GLY A 132 8.39 -13.19 -23.33
N SER A 133 7.39 -12.83 -22.54
CA SER A 133 6.93 -11.45 -22.35
C SER A 133 6.70 -11.11 -20.88
N ALA A 134 6.69 -9.81 -20.56
CA ALA A 134 6.35 -9.34 -19.22
C ALA A 134 4.87 -9.57 -18.87
N LEU A 135 4.01 -9.67 -19.88
CA LEU A 135 2.57 -9.92 -19.75
C LEU A 135 2.27 -11.39 -19.42
N GLU A 136 3.12 -12.32 -19.86
CA GLU A 136 2.96 -13.74 -19.57
C GLU A 136 3.56 -14.13 -18.21
N ALA A 137 4.28 -13.23 -17.54
CA ALA A 137 5.16 -13.55 -16.43
C ALA A 137 4.53 -13.57 -15.04
#